data_AF-A0A962DB95-F1
#
_entry.id   AF-A0A962DB95-F1
#
_cell.length_a   1.000
_cell.length_b   1.000
_cell.length_c   1.000
_cell.angle_alpha   90.00
_cell.angle_beta   90.00
_cell.angle_gamma   90.00
#
_symmetry.space_group_name_H-M   'P 1'
#
loop_
_entity.id
_entity.type
_entity.pdbx_description
1 polymer ?
#
loop_
_entity_poly.entity_id
_entity_poly.type
_entity_poly.pdbx_seq_one_letter_code
_entity_poly.pdbx_strand_id
1 'polypeptide(L)'
;MSALSGTWRTHKGAGGGEAGSGRSRRQSPYMQKIEDVVEEEVKLWLITFTDVIALMLTFFVLLYSMSVPEEDKWEEISTALSSQFSKTQAKPYRPGPVETTISIEKINLDRALSLPYLRSLIQQGFREREITNYSITNLSDRLVIALPGDVFLDSGEKSSPEAQTPEQPLTLQQEKERERIAKNRAALSILTDTIGRIKNRVEIIGHGPTWRDSLDNAVKAANRLSSAGYAKDIVTRAAPPLEAGPGETPNDSIDVVITRDNGLERELLVIE
;
A
#
# COMPACT_ATOMS: atom_id res chain seq x y z
N MET A 1 60.18 8.73 -37.82
CA MET A 1 58.95 8.79 -38.65
C MET A 1 58.00 9.79 -37.96
N SER A 2 58.34 11.09 -37.90
CA SER A 2 57.92 12.18 -38.83
C SER A 2 56.61 11.90 -39.56
N ALA A 3 55.48 12.57 -39.24
CA ALA A 3 55.09 13.97 -39.50
C ALA A 3 54.00 13.95 -40.62
N LEU A 4 52.81 14.56 -40.49
CA LEU A 4 52.38 15.92 -40.93
C LEU A 4 50.83 15.78 -41.11
N SER A 5 49.90 16.53 -40.51
CA SER A 5 49.46 17.92 -40.72
C SER A 5 49.19 18.36 -42.19
N GLY A 6 48.00 18.90 -42.45
CA GLY A 6 47.70 19.87 -43.53
C GLY A 6 46.63 19.40 -44.55
N THR A 7 45.36 19.80 -44.44
CA THR A 7 44.69 21.03 -44.97
C THR A 7 44.73 21.19 -46.49
N TRP A 8 43.56 21.40 -47.15
CA TRP A 8 43.24 22.41 -48.21
C TRP A 8 41.72 22.27 -48.52
N ARG A 9 40.82 23.23 -48.22
CA ARG A 9 40.52 24.54 -48.83
C ARG A 9 39.64 24.48 -50.11
N THR A 10 38.34 24.75 -49.89
CA THR A 10 37.31 25.46 -50.69
C THR A 10 37.21 25.33 -52.22
N HIS A 11 35.98 25.08 -52.70
CA HIS A 11 35.45 25.80 -53.86
C HIS A 11 34.09 26.44 -53.53
N LYS A 12 33.91 27.65 -54.04
CA LYS A 12 32.86 28.63 -53.76
C LYS A 12 31.83 28.64 -54.90
N GLY A 13 30.60 29.02 -54.55
CA GLY A 13 29.55 29.52 -55.45
C GLY A 13 28.38 28.56 -55.58
N ALA A 14 27.12 28.96 -55.58
CA ALA A 14 26.45 30.25 -55.47
C ALA A 14 24.94 29.92 -55.47
N GLY A 15 24.14 30.67 -54.70
CA GLY A 15 22.73 31.03 -54.97
C GLY A 15 21.71 29.99 -55.42
N GLY A 16 20.58 29.97 -54.71
CA GLY A 16 19.28 29.78 -55.37
C GLY A 16 18.30 28.90 -54.62
N GLY A 17 17.32 29.56 -53.98
CA GLY A 17 15.92 29.16 -54.12
C GLY A 17 15.49 27.90 -53.39
N GLU A 18 14.84 28.12 -52.25
CA GLU A 18 13.73 27.29 -51.80
C GLU A 18 12.79 27.00 -52.99
N ALA A 19 12.67 25.73 -53.34
CA ALA A 19 11.59 25.24 -54.17
C ALA A 19 11.17 23.88 -53.61
N GLY A 20 10.17 23.92 -52.74
CA GLY A 20 9.38 22.75 -52.40
C GLY A 20 8.84 22.14 -53.69
N SER A 21 9.32 20.94 -54.02
CA SER A 21 8.73 20.12 -55.06
C SER A 21 8.51 18.74 -54.46
N GLY A 22 7.23 18.47 -54.18
CA GLY A 22 6.77 17.24 -53.58
C GLY A 22 7.25 16.03 -54.37
N ARG A 23 8.16 15.26 -53.78
CA ARG A 23 8.44 13.90 -54.23
C ARG A 23 7.23 13.05 -53.86
N SER A 24 6.23 13.06 -54.72
CA SER A 24 5.13 12.12 -54.68
C SER A 24 5.72 10.72 -54.86
N ARG A 25 5.91 10.03 -53.73
CA ARG A 25 6.36 8.64 -53.66
C ARG A 25 5.26 7.84 -54.35
N ARG A 26 5.43 7.57 -55.65
CA ARG A 26 4.56 6.65 -56.38
C ARG A 26 4.71 5.28 -55.72
N GLN A 27 3.85 4.99 -54.75
CA GLN A 27 3.65 3.62 -54.27
C GLN A 27 3.24 2.80 -55.48
N SER A 28 3.98 1.73 -55.73
CA SER A 28 3.66 0.80 -56.80
C SER A 28 2.26 0.23 -56.52
N PRO A 29 1.31 0.25 -57.46
CA PRO A 29 -0.03 -0.30 -57.25
C PRO A 29 -0.02 -1.80 -56.86
N TYR A 30 1.10 -2.48 -57.11
CA TYR A 30 1.33 -3.85 -56.66
C TYR A 30 1.62 -3.97 -55.16
N MET A 31 2.20 -2.96 -54.52
CA MET A 31 2.47 -2.98 -53.07
C MET A 31 1.22 -2.67 -52.24
N GLN A 32 0.38 -1.74 -52.70
CA GLN A 32 -0.87 -1.40 -52.01
C GLN A 32 -1.86 -2.58 -52.00
N LYS A 33 -1.93 -3.34 -53.10
CA LYS A 33 -2.74 -4.56 -53.17
C LYS A 33 -2.28 -5.66 -52.21
N ILE A 34 -1.00 -5.71 -51.85
CA ILE A 34 -0.48 -6.69 -50.88
C ILE A 34 -0.84 -6.25 -49.45
N GLU A 35 -0.72 -4.96 -49.13
CA GLU A 35 -1.11 -4.42 -47.82
C GLU A 35 -2.62 -4.58 -47.56
N ASP A 36 -3.47 -4.31 -48.55
CA ASP A 36 -4.92 -4.47 -48.43
C ASP A 36 -5.34 -5.94 -48.21
N VAL A 37 -4.70 -6.88 -48.92
CA VAL A 37 -4.97 -8.33 -48.78
C VAL A 37 -4.51 -8.84 -47.40
N VAL A 38 -3.35 -8.39 -46.92
CA VAL A 38 -2.85 -8.77 -45.59
C VAL A 38 -3.75 -8.19 -44.48
N GLU A 39 -4.24 -6.96 -44.63
CA GLU A 39 -5.19 -6.39 -43.68
C GLU A 39 -6.53 -7.15 -43.67
N GLU A 40 -7.04 -7.58 -44.82
CA GLU A 40 -8.27 -8.39 -44.89
C GLU A 40 -8.07 -9.77 -44.22
N GLU A 41 -6.95 -10.45 -44.47
CA GLU A 41 -6.63 -11.74 -43.85
C GLU A 41 -6.50 -11.63 -42.31
N VAL A 42 -5.85 -10.58 -41.82
CA VAL A 42 -5.72 -10.33 -40.36
C VAL A 42 -7.08 -10.05 -39.72
N LYS A 43 -7.97 -9.33 -40.42
CA LYS A 43 -9.35 -9.07 -39.95
C LYS A 43 -10.17 -10.36 -39.89
N LEU A 44 -10.06 -11.25 -40.88
CA LEU A 44 -10.76 -12.53 -40.93
C LEU A 44 -10.37 -13.48 -39.78
N TRP A 45 -9.07 -13.55 -39.44
CA TRP A 45 -8.61 -14.36 -38.31
C TRP A 45 -9.13 -13.82 -36.97
N LEU A 46 -9.13 -12.50 -36.78
CA LEU A 46 -9.61 -11.90 -35.53
C LEU A 46 -11.14 -12.08 -35.35
N ILE A 47 -11.90 -12.05 -36.45
CA ILE A 47 -13.34 -12.31 -36.45
C ILE A 47 -13.61 -13.77 -36.03
N THR A 48 -12.96 -14.75 -36.66
CA THR A 48 -13.15 -16.18 -36.32
C THR A 48 -12.67 -16.51 -34.91
N PHE A 49 -11.59 -15.88 -34.44
CA PHE A 49 -11.13 -16.00 -33.06
C PHE A 49 -12.16 -15.46 -32.06
N THR A 50 -12.69 -14.27 -32.31
CA THR A 50 -13.67 -13.63 -31.43
C THR A 50 -14.97 -14.45 -31.37
N ASP A 51 -15.39 -15.03 -32.49
CA ASP A 51 -16.56 -15.91 -32.56
C ASP A 51 -16.38 -17.17 -31.69
N VAL A 52 -15.22 -17.83 -31.75
CA VAL A 52 -14.94 -19.00 -30.88
C VAL A 52 -14.92 -18.62 -29.40
N ILE A 53 -14.34 -17.47 -29.03
CA ILE A 53 -14.34 -16.99 -27.63
C ILE A 53 -15.76 -16.68 -27.15
N ALA A 54 -16.60 -16.08 -28.00
CA ALA A 54 -18.01 -15.83 -27.68
C ALA A 54 -18.81 -17.13 -27.51
N LEU A 55 -18.57 -18.13 -28.35
CA LEU A 55 -19.18 -19.46 -28.21
C LEU A 55 -18.71 -20.18 -26.94
N MET A 56 -17.44 -20.06 -26.56
CA MET A 56 -16.95 -20.60 -25.28
C MET A 56 -17.60 -19.89 -24.07
N LEU A 57 -17.70 -18.56 -24.10
CA LEU A 57 -18.30 -17.79 -23.02
C LEU A 57 -19.78 -18.12 -22.84
N THR A 58 -20.54 -18.13 -23.94
CA THR A 58 -21.97 -18.47 -23.90
C THR A 58 -22.20 -19.90 -23.44
N PHE A 59 -21.32 -20.84 -23.83
CA PHE A 59 -21.36 -22.20 -23.32
C PHE A 59 -21.12 -22.27 -21.79
N PHE A 60 -20.13 -21.56 -21.25
CA PHE A 60 -19.90 -21.51 -19.80
C PHE A 60 -21.05 -20.87 -19.03
N VAL A 61 -21.65 -19.81 -19.57
CA VAL A 61 -22.84 -19.17 -18.98
C VAL A 61 -24.03 -20.13 -18.94
N LEU A 62 -24.24 -20.92 -20.00
CA LEU A 62 -25.29 -21.94 -20.03
C LEU A 62 -25.01 -23.09 -19.05
N LEU A 63 -23.76 -23.58 -18.96
CA LEU A 63 -23.37 -24.58 -17.97
C LEU A 63 -23.62 -24.10 -16.54
N TYR A 64 -23.26 -22.85 -16.24
CA TYR A 64 -23.55 -22.25 -14.93
C TYR A 64 -25.06 -22.14 -14.67
N SER A 65 -25.84 -21.76 -15.67
CA SER A 65 -27.30 -21.62 -15.55
C SER A 65 -28.02 -22.96 -15.32
N MET A 66 -27.50 -24.06 -15.87
CA MET A 66 -28.02 -25.40 -15.61
C MET A 66 -27.40 -26.08 -14.39
N SER A 67 -26.39 -25.47 -13.77
CA SER A 67 -25.87 -25.98 -12.51
C SER A 67 -26.90 -25.71 -11.42
N VAL A 68 -27.60 -26.76 -10.99
CA VAL A 68 -28.50 -26.69 -9.84
C VAL A 68 -27.59 -26.59 -8.61
N PRO A 69 -27.61 -25.49 -7.85
CA PRO A 69 -26.89 -25.43 -6.60
C PRO A 69 -27.45 -26.49 -5.66
N GLU A 70 -26.58 -27.29 -5.05
CA GLU A 70 -26.98 -28.29 -4.04
C GLU A 70 -27.56 -27.56 -2.81
N GLU A 71 -28.90 -27.44 -2.73
CA GLU A 71 -29.61 -26.78 -1.64
C GLU A 71 -29.27 -27.37 -0.26
N ASP A 72 -28.99 -28.67 -0.20
CA ASP A 72 -28.63 -29.38 1.03
C ASP A 72 -27.38 -28.81 1.72
N LYS A 73 -26.38 -28.35 0.94
CA LYS A 73 -25.18 -27.70 1.50
C LYS A 73 -25.47 -26.29 1.99
N TRP A 74 -26.45 -25.60 1.40
CA TRP A 74 -26.84 -24.25 1.80
C TRP A 74 -27.65 -24.24 3.09
N GLU A 75 -28.51 -25.24 3.30
CA GLU A 75 -29.21 -25.42 4.58
C GLU A 75 -28.24 -25.76 5.71
N GLU A 76 -27.24 -26.62 5.49
CA GLU A 76 -26.25 -26.95 6.52
C GLU A 76 -25.38 -25.73 6.90
N ILE A 77 -24.95 -24.95 5.92
CA ILE A 77 -24.16 -23.72 6.14
C ILE A 77 -25.00 -22.65 6.83
N SER A 78 -26.24 -22.42 6.41
CA SER A 78 -27.14 -21.43 7.03
C SER A 78 -27.57 -21.85 8.44
N THR A 79 -27.72 -23.15 8.70
CA THR A 79 -28.00 -23.70 10.04
C THR A 79 -26.77 -23.57 10.95
N ALA A 80 -25.58 -23.87 10.45
CA ALA A 80 -24.34 -23.66 11.20
C ALA A 80 -24.15 -22.17 11.57
N LEU A 81 -24.39 -21.26 10.63
CA LEU A 81 -24.28 -19.82 10.83
C LEU A 81 -25.33 -19.28 11.81
N SER A 82 -26.59 -19.69 11.66
CA SER A 82 -27.68 -19.28 12.56
C SER A 82 -27.53 -19.87 13.97
N SER A 83 -26.98 -21.09 14.12
CA SER A 83 -26.71 -21.67 15.44
C SER A 83 -25.59 -20.95 16.21
N GLN A 84 -24.57 -20.46 15.49
CA GLN A 84 -23.50 -19.62 16.03
C GLN A 84 -24.05 -18.24 16.45
N PHE A 85 -24.86 -17.61 15.61
CA PHE A 85 -25.46 -16.32 15.92
C PHE A 85 -26.54 -16.40 17.02
N SER A 86 -27.32 -17.48 17.10
CA SER A 86 -28.37 -17.66 18.12
C SER A 86 -27.81 -17.90 19.52
N LYS A 87 -26.58 -18.42 19.66
CA LYS A 87 -25.86 -18.46 20.95
C LYS A 87 -25.46 -17.07 21.46
N THR A 88 -25.60 -16.04 20.64
CA THR A 88 -25.27 -14.64 20.98
C THR A 88 -26.52 -13.81 21.31
N GLN A 89 -27.73 -14.40 21.35
CA GLN A 89 -28.89 -13.71 21.91
C GLN A 89 -28.68 -13.52 23.42
N ALA A 90 -28.44 -12.27 23.78
CA ALA A 90 -28.32 -11.80 25.14
C ALA A 90 -29.52 -12.27 25.98
N LYS A 91 -29.21 -12.91 27.11
CA LYS A 91 -30.16 -13.23 28.19
C LYS A 91 -30.94 -11.94 28.53
N PRO A 92 -32.29 -11.94 28.61
CA PRO A 92 -33.03 -10.72 28.90
C PRO A 92 -32.59 -10.14 30.25
N TYR A 93 -32.18 -8.88 30.20
CA TYR A 93 -31.72 -8.10 31.34
C TYR A 93 -32.83 -8.03 32.40
N ARG A 94 -32.59 -8.65 33.55
CA ARG A 94 -33.44 -8.59 34.73
C ARG A 94 -32.75 -7.64 35.71
N PRO A 95 -33.13 -6.36 35.81
CA PRO A 95 -32.51 -5.45 36.78
C PRO A 95 -32.90 -5.88 38.19
N GLY A 96 -31.93 -6.45 38.91
CA GLY A 96 -31.98 -6.56 40.37
C GLY A 96 -31.59 -5.23 41.03
N PRO A 97 -31.93 -5.03 42.32
CA PRO A 97 -31.75 -3.76 43.00
C PRO A 97 -30.29 -3.30 43.03
N VAL A 98 -30.12 -2.00 42.80
CA VAL A 98 -28.87 -1.29 42.58
C VAL A 98 -28.15 -1.08 43.91
N GLU A 99 -27.27 -1.97 44.32
CA GLU A 99 -26.30 -1.65 45.38
C GLU A 99 -24.92 -2.24 45.09
N THR A 100 -23.94 -1.34 45.11
CA THR A 100 -22.50 -1.58 45.28
C THR A 100 -21.77 -2.42 44.22
N THR A 101 -21.22 -1.74 43.23
CA THR A 101 -19.76 -1.64 42.97
C THR A 101 -19.56 -0.96 41.62
N ILE A 102 -18.72 0.08 41.59
CA ILE A 102 -18.26 0.69 40.35
C ILE A 102 -17.42 -0.36 39.63
N SER A 103 -18.05 -1.11 38.74
CA SER A 103 -17.35 -1.96 37.78
C SER A 103 -16.86 -1.04 36.68
N ILE A 104 -15.62 -0.55 36.80
CA ILE A 104 -14.89 -0.01 35.65
C ILE A 104 -14.89 -1.13 34.61
N GLU A 105 -15.68 -0.90 33.56
CA GLU A 105 -15.84 -1.80 32.43
C GLU A 105 -14.45 -2.17 31.91
N LYS A 106 -14.03 -3.40 32.21
CA LYS A 106 -12.78 -3.96 31.68
C LYS A 106 -13.03 -4.12 30.18
N ILE A 107 -12.69 -3.08 29.42
CA ILE A 107 -12.86 -3.02 27.96
C ILE A 107 -12.29 -4.33 27.41
N ASN A 108 -13.13 -5.13 26.77
CA ASN A 108 -12.72 -6.41 26.24
C ASN A 108 -11.86 -6.17 24.98
N LEU A 109 -10.55 -6.06 25.19
CA LEU A 109 -9.52 -5.85 24.17
C LEU A 109 -9.27 -7.12 23.33
N ASP A 110 -9.89 -8.26 23.66
CA ASP A 110 -9.81 -9.49 22.86
C ASP A 110 -10.69 -9.43 21.59
N ARG A 111 -11.21 -8.26 21.23
CA ARG A 111 -11.97 -8.01 20.00
C ARG A 111 -11.36 -6.84 19.22
N ALA A 112 -11.72 -6.77 17.93
CA ALA A 112 -11.40 -5.60 17.15
C ALA A 112 -12.16 -4.39 17.67
N LEU A 113 -11.45 -3.27 17.82
CA LEU A 113 -12.04 -2.01 18.25
C LEU A 113 -12.54 -1.23 17.04
N SER A 114 -13.53 -0.36 17.29
CA SER A 114 -14.02 0.54 16.25
C SER A 114 -12.92 1.51 15.82
N LEU A 115 -12.80 1.73 14.51
CA LEU A 115 -11.81 2.65 13.95
C LEU A 115 -11.93 4.10 14.49
N PRO A 116 -13.14 4.65 14.70
CA PRO A 116 -13.28 5.99 15.31
C PRO A 116 -12.75 6.07 16.75
N TYR A 117 -12.90 4.98 17.52
CA TYR A 117 -12.34 4.91 18.86
C TYR A 117 -10.81 4.86 18.83
N LEU A 118 -10.24 4.01 17.99
CA LEU A 118 -8.78 3.91 17.79
C LEU A 118 -8.18 5.25 17.38
N ARG A 119 -8.83 5.96 16.45
CA ARG A 119 -8.44 7.31 16.06
C ARG A 119 -8.37 8.23 17.27
N SER A 120 -9.42 8.27 18.09
CA SER A 120 -9.49 9.15 19.27
C SER A 120 -8.36 8.82 20.26
N LEU A 121 -8.09 7.54 20.48
CA LEU A 121 -7.05 7.06 21.40
C LEU A 121 -5.63 7.45 20.91
N ILE A 122 -5.35 7.22 19.64
CA ILE A 122 -4.04 7.56 19.03
C ILE A 122 -3.86 9.08 18.99
N GLN A 123 -4.89 9.83 18.58
CA GLN A 123 -4.84 11.30 18.58
C GLN A 123 -4.64 11.87 19.99
N GLN A 124 -5.26 11.27 21.01
CA GLN A 124 -5.06 11.67 22.39
C GLN A 124 -3.60 11.43 22.82
N GLY A 125 -3.06 10.22 22.58
CA GLY A 125 -1.69 9.89 22.92
C GLY A 125 -0.66 10.78 22.20
N PHE A 126 -0.90 11.10 20.93
CA PHE A 126 -0.02 11.98 20.16
C PHE A 126 -0.07 13.43 20.64
N ARG A 127 -1.25 13.94 21.03
CA ARG A 127 -1.37 15.28 21.63
C ARG A 127 -0.65 15.38 22.97
N GLU A 128 -0.79 14.38 23.84
CA GLU A 128 -0.16 14.37 25.16
C GLU A 128 1.37 14.37 25.11
N ARG A 129 1.95 13.82 24.04
CA ARG A 129 3.40 13.78 23.78
C ARG A 129 3.90 14.86 22.82
N GLU A 130 3.03 15.80 22.43
CA GLU A 130 3.35 16.88 21.48
C GLU A 130 3.98 16.38 20.16
N ILE A 131 3.53 15.22 19.69
CA ILE A 131 3.93 14.67 18.39
C ILE A 131 3.14 15.45 17.34
N THR A 132 3.81 16.04 16.35
CA THR A 132 3.17 16.91 15.35
C THR A 132 3.29 16.39 13.92
N ASN A 133 4.28 15.55 13.63
CA ASN A 133 4.58 15.07 12.29
C ASN A 133 3.86 13.75 11.98
N TYR A 134 2.54 13.81 11.85
CA TYR A 134 1.71 12.66 11.49
C TYR A 134 0.43 13.13 10.77
N SER A 135 -0.15 12.27 9.94
CA SER A 135 -1.51 12.48 9.42
C SER A 135 -2.38 11.27 9.69
N ILE A 136 -3.65 11.50 10.01
CA ILE A 136 -4.63 10.43 10.25
C ILE A 136 -5.83 10.63 9.35
N THR A 137 -6.02 9.68 8.45
CA THR A 137 -7.12 9.67 7.48
C THR A 137 -8.05 8.52 7.81
N ASN A 138 -9.33 8.85 8.02
CA ASN A 138 -10.36 7.84 8.27
C ASN A 138 -11.07 7.53 6.96
N LEU A 139 -11.04 6.27 6.57
CA LEU A 139 -11.78 5.72 5.44
C LEU A 139 -12.89 4.80 5.99
N SER A 140 -13.87 4.46 5.15
CA SER A 140 -15.07 3.75 5.58
C SER A 140 -14.79 2.39 6.24
N ASP A 141 -13.70 1.72 5.85
CA ASP A 141 -13.30 0.37 6.25
C ASP A 141 -11.91 0.28 6.89
N ARG A 142 -11.14 1.38 6.87
CA ARG A 142 -9.75 1.41 7.32
C ARG A 142 -9.36 2.76 7.90
N LEU A 143 -8.45 2.73 8.86
CA LEU A 143 -7.81 3.91 9.44
C LEU A 143 -6.36 3.95 8.95
N VAL A 144 -5.97 5.02 8.28
CA VAL A 144 -4.62 5.20 7.75
C VAL A 144 -3.91 6.24 8.62
N ILE A 145 -2.75 5.86 9.14
CA ILE A 145 -1.87 6.72 9.94
C ILE A 145 -0.57 6.86 9.17
N ALA A 146 -0.37 7.99 8.51
CA ALA A 146 0.88 8.26 7.80
C ALA A 146 1.85 8.96 8.74
N LEU A 147 3.05 8.40 8.85
CA LEU A 147 4.15 8.91 9.65
C LEU A 147 5.39 8.99 8.76
N PRO A 148 6.31 9.92 9.01
CA PRO A 148 7.55 9.96 8.26
C PRO A 148 8.39 8.71 8.56
N GLY A 149 9.19 8.30 7.57
CA GLY A 149 9.95 7.06 7.63
C GLY A 149 10.93 7.03 8.78
N ASP A 150 11.47 8.18 9.18
CA ASP A 150 12.41 8.33 10.30
C ASP A 150 11.88 7.80 11.65
N VAL A 151 10.57 7.76 11.85
CA VAL A 151 9.93 7.16 13.03
C VAL A 151 10.23 5.66 13.12
N PHE A 152 10.28 4.97 11.99
CA PHE A 152 10.44 3.52 11.91
C PHE A 152 11.84 3.08 11.46
N LEU A 153 12.47 3.88 10.61
CA LEU A 153 13.73 3.60 9.94
C LEU A 153 14.94 4.09 10.73
N ASP A 154 14.72 4.67 11.93
CA ASP A 154 15.76 5.12 12.85
C ASP A 154 16.84 4.03 12.99
N SER A 155 17.93 4.28 12.28
CA SER A 155 19.02 3.36 12.10
C SER A 155 19.86 3.42 13.37
N GLY A 156 19.72 2.42 14.24
CA GLY A 156 20.66 2.21 15.34
C GLY A 156 22.13 2.11 14.89
N GLU A 157 22.40 2.05 13.58
CA GLU A 157 23.75 1.97 13.00
C GLU A 157 24.41 3.30 12.62
N LYS A 158 23.71 4.45 12.59
CA LYS A 158 24.35 5.75 12.26
C LYS A 158 24.38 6.76 13.41
N SER A 159 23.92 6.37 14.57
CA SER A 159 24.07 7.14 15.80
C SER A 159 24.35 6.20 16.96
N SER A 160 25.37 5.34 16.82
CA SER A 160 26.18 5.06 17.99
C SER A 160 26.91 6.38 18.27
N PRO A 161 26.67 7.08 19.39
CA PRO A 161 27.63 8.05 19.85
C PRO A 161 28.87 7.23 20.16
N GLU A 162 29.75 7.10 19.17
CA GLU A 162 31.14 6.76 19.37
C GLU A 162 31.58 7.52 20.61
N ALA A 163 31.92 6.75 21.65
CA ALA A 163 32.04 7.16 23.03
C ALA A 163 32.55 8.61 23.20
N GLN A 164 31.62 9.56 23.28
CA GLN A 164 31.97 10.94 23.61
C GLN A 164 31.93 11.07 25.12
N THR A 165 33.15 11.17 25.65
CA THR A 165 33.57 11.61 26.98
C THR A 165 32.52 12.52 27.67
N PRO A 166 32.25 12.35 28.98
CA PRO A 166 31.04 12.89 29.64
C PRO A 166 30.92 14.42 29.79
N GLU A 167 31.70 15.26 29.11
CA GLU A 167 31.90 16.66 29.56
C GLU A 167 31.85 17.75 28.48
N GLN A 168 31.24 17.52 27.30
CA GLN A 168 30.96 18.61 26.37
C GLN A 168 29.50 19.10 26.48
N PRO A 169 29.25 20.43 26.54
CA PRO A 169 27.90 20.95 26.50
C PRO A 169 27.25 20.58 25.17
N LEU A 170 26.05 20.00 25.24
CA LEU A 170 25.29 19.59 24.07
C LEU A 170 25.01 20.81 23.20
N THR A 171 25.23 20.68 21.90
CA THR A 171 24.86 21.72 20.93
C THR A 171 23.34 21.76 20.77
N LEU A 172 22.77 22.92 20.44
CA LEU A 172 21.32 23.07 20.15
C LEU A 172 20.81 22.08 19.08
N GLN A 173 21.69 21.65 18.16
CA GLN A 173 21.36 20.65 17.14
C GLN A 173 21.24 19.24 17.74
N GLN A 174 22.15 18.87 18.65
CA GLN A 174 22.09 17.59 19.36
C GLN A 174 20.89 17.52 20.30
N GLU A 175 20.50 18.63 20.92
CA GLU A 175 19.28 18.69 21.75
C GLU A 175 18.02 18.48 20.93
N LYS A 176 17.89 19.17 19.78
CA LYS A 176 16.77 18.97 18.85
C LYS A 176 16.71 17.54 18.32
N GLU A 177 17.85 16.94 18.01
CA GLU A 177 17.90 15.56 17.53
C GLU A 177 17.50 14.56 18.62
N ARG A 178 17.93 14.77 19.87
CA ARG A 178 17.48 13.97 21.02
C ARG A 178 15.98 14.10 21.25
N GLU A 179 15.43 15.30 21.12
CA GLU A 179 13.99 15.54 21.22
C GLU A 179 13.24 14.81 20.10
N ARG A 180 13.74 14.88 18.86
CA ARG A 180 13.17 14.16 17.70
C ARG A 180 13.14 12.65 17.95
N ILE A 181 14.27 12.05 18.34
CA ILE A 181 14.37 10.61 18.66
C ILE A 181 13.42 10.22 19.79
N ALA A 182 13.31 11.06 20.84
CA ALA A 182 12.39 10.81 21.95
C ALA A 182 10.93 10.82 21.49
N LYS A 183 10.54 11.77 20.63
CA LYS A 183 9.19 11.83 20.04
C LYS A 183 8.91 10.65 19.11
N ASN A 184 9.87 10.24 18.28
CA ASN A 184 9.74 9.06 17.41
C ASN A 184 9.53 7.78 18.24
N ARG A 185 10.32 7.60 19.30
CA ARG A 185 10.16 6.46 20.23
C ARG A 185 8.80 6.50 20.95
N ALA A 186 8.34 7.68 21.36
CA ALA A 186 7.03 7.84 21.97
C ALA A 186 5.90 7.49 20.98
N ALA A 187 5.99 7.92 19.72
CA ALA A 187 5.05 7.59 18.68
C ALA A 187 4.94 6.07 18.46
N LEU A 188 6.09 5.40 18.30
CA LEU A 188 6.16 3.94 18.18
C LEU A 188 5.55 3.21 19.38
N SER A 189 5.84 3.68 20.60
CA SER A 189 5.31 3.09 21.83
C SER A 189 3.78 3.21 21.89
N ILE A 190 3.22 4.38 21.57
CA ILE A 190 1.77 4.60 21.53
C ILE A 190 1.12 3.70 20.48
N LEU A 191 1.67 3.62 19.27
CA LEU A 191 1.13 2.75 18.22
C LEU A 191 1.18 1.29 18.63
N THR A 192 2.29 0.84 19.19
CA THR A 192 2.45 -0.55 19.62
C THR A 192 1.51 -0.90 20.76
N ASP A 193 1.32 0.00 21.73
CA ASP A 193 0.42 -0.24 22.85
C ASP A 193 -1.06 -0.23 22.44
N THR A 194 -1.44 0.72 21.60
CA THR A 194 -2.84 0.86 21.15
C THR A 194 -3.24 -0.25 20.18
N ILE A 195 -2.38 -0.57 19.21
CA ILE A 195 -2.67 -1.53 18.14
C ILE A 195 -2.26 -2.96 18.56
N GLY A 196 -1.27 -3.12 19.43
CA GLY A 196 -0.87 -4.43 19.95
C GLY A 196 -1.95 -5.09 20.81
N ARG A 197 -2.84 -4.30 21.42
CA ARG A 197 -3.92 -4.81 22.28
C ARG A 197 -5.17 -5.27 21.52
N ILE A 198 -5.35 -4.91 20.24
CA ILE A 198 -6.60 -5.12 19.49
C ILE A 198 -6.49 -6.23 18.43
N LYS A 199 -7.60 -6.87 18.05
CA LYS A 199 -7.59 -7.90 16.98
C LYS A 199 -7.69 -7.37 15.55
N ASN A 200 -7.74 -6.05 15.36
CA ASN A 200 -7.75 -5.45 14.03
C ASN A 200 -6.51 -5.88 13.23
N ARG A 201 -6.68 -6.18 11.95
CA ARG A 201 -5.56 -6.47 11.05
C ARG A 201 -4.80 -5.18 10.73
N VAL A 202 -3.48 -5.28 10.82
CA VAL A 202 -2.56 -4.16 10.60
C VAL A 202 -1.75 -4.42 9.35
N GLU A 203 -1.73 -3.43 8.47
CA GLU A 203 -0.89 -3.42 7.29
C GLU A 203 0.07 -2.24 7.37
N ILE A 204 1.29 -2.46 6.89
CA ILE A 204 2.30 -1.42 6.75
C ILE A 204 2.55 -1.23 5.27
N ILE A 205 2.34 0.00 4.80
CA ILE A 205 2.62 0.40 3.43
C ILE A 205 3.83 1.32 3.45
N GLY A 206 4.93 0.88 2.86
CA GLY A 206 6.11 1.71 2.68
C GLY A 206 6.03 2.49 1.38
N HIS A 207 6.46 3.75 1.41
CA HIS A 207 6.65 4.59 0.22
C HIS A 207 8.13 4.75 -0.09
N GLY A 208 8.45 5.05 -1.34
CA GLY A 208 9.82 5.23 -1.80
C GLY A 208 9.91 5.50 -3.30
N PRO A 209 11.08 5.92 -3.80
CA PRO A 209 11.28 6.29 -5.20
C PRO A 209 11.19 5.08 -6.15
N THR A 210 11.41 3.86 -5.65
CA THR A 210 11.20 2.62 -6.39
C THR A 210 10.31 1.67 -5.62
N TRP A 211 9.71 0.70 -6.33
CA TRP A 211 8.87 -0.33 -5.71
C TRP A 211 9.66 -1.16 -4.68
N ARG A 212 10.95 -1.38 -4.95
CA ARG A 212 11.86 -2.14 -4.09
C ARG A 212 12.15 -1.38 -2.81
N ASP A 213 12.43 -0.08 -2.92
CA ASP A 213 12.69 0.76 -1.74
C ASP A 213 11.41 0.89 -0.90
N SER A 214 10.25 1.00 -1.54
CA SER A 214 8.94 0.98 -0.87
C SER A 214 8.71 -0.31 -0.07
N LEU A 215 9.02 -1.47 -0.66
CA LEU A 215 8.92 -2.76 0.03
C LEU A 215 9.93 -2.88 1.18
N ASP A 216 11.17 -2.48 0.95
CA ASP A 216 12.25 -2.51 1.95
C ASP A 216 11.90 -1.63 3.16
N ASN A 217 11.38 -0.42 2.91
CA ASN A 217 10.87 0.48 3.94
C ASN A 217 9.72 -0.15 4.73
N ALA A 218 8.76 -0.80 4.05
CA ALA A 218 7.66 -1.50 4.72
C ALA A 218 8.15 -2.63 5.63
N VAL A 219 9.14 -3.42 5.18
CA VAL A 219 9.73 -4.52 5.95
C VAL A 219 10.52 -4.00 7.15
N LYS A 220 11.36 -2.97 6.96
CA LYS A 220 12.09 -2.32 8.06
C LYS A 220 11.14 -1.80 9.13
N ALA A 221 10.03 -1.19 8.72
CA ALA A 221 9.03 -0.69 9.64
C ALA A 221 8.29 -1.79 10.39
N ALA A 222 7.94 -2.89 9.71
CA ALA A 222 7.37 -4.07 10.36
C ALA A 222 8.31 -4.64 11.42
N ASN A 223 9.59 -4.80 11.09
CA ASN A 223 10.62 -5.26 12.01
C ASN A 223 10.77 -4.30 13.20
N ARG A 224 10.71 -2.99 12.95
CA ARG A 224 10.77 -1.99 14.02
C ARG A 224 9.59 -2.11 14.97
N LEU A 225 8.37 -2.22 14.47
CA LEU A 225 7.18 -2.40 15.30
C LEU A 225 7.23 -3.72 16.09
N SER A 226 7.68 -4.80 15.45
CA SER A 226 7.90 -6.08 16.13
C SER A 226 8.90 -5.95 17.28
N SER A 227 10.06 -5.30 17.03
CA SER A 227 11.08 -5.04 18.05
C SER A 227 10.61 -4.10 19.18
N ALA A 228 9.63 -3.24 18.90
CA ALA A 228 9.03 -2.34 19.89
C ALA A 228 7.98 -3.02 20.78
N GLY A 229 7.64 -4.29 20.51
CA GLY A 229 6.71 -5.09 21.31
C GLY A 229 5.41 -5.46 20.61
N TYR A 230 5.27 -5.19 19.30
CA TYR A 230 4.12 -5.65 18.53
C TYR A 230 4.25 -7.14 18.22
N ALA A 231 3.43 -7.98 18.87
CA ALA A 231 3.56 -9.44 18.79
C ALA A 231 2.59 -10.12 17.81
N LYS A 232 1.76 -9.35 17.10
CA LYS A 232 0.75 -9.88 16.17
C LYS A 232 1.28 -9.92 14.74
N ASP A 233 0.57 -10.64 13.87
CA ASP A 233 0.90 -10.70 12.46
C ASP A 233 0.77 -9.32 11.79
N ILE A 234 1.80 -8.93 11.05
CA ILE A 234 1.86 -7.69 10.28
C ILE A 234 1.90 -8.06 8.81
N VAL A 235 1.03 -7.44 8.01
CA VAL A 235 1.13 -7.54 6.55
C VAL A 235 1.90 -6.35 6.01
N THR A 236 2.93 -6.59 5.20
CA THR A 236 3.68 -5.53 4.52
C THR A 236 3.24 -5.39 3.07
N ARG A 237 3.18 -4.15 2.58
CA ARG A 237 2.90 -3.82 1.17
C ARG A 237 3.81 -2.69 0.71
N ALA A 238 4.08 -2.67 -0.59
CA ALA A 238 4.75 -1.55 -1.24
C ALA A 238 3.70 -0.62 -1.87
N ALA A 239 3.83 0.67 -1.63
CA ALA A 239 3.11 1.65 -2.43
C ALA A 239 3.69 1.68 -3.87
N PRO A 240 2.86 1.98 -4.88
CA PRO A 240 3.39 2.30 -6.20
C PRO A 240 4.29 3.54 -6.11
N PRO A 241 5.43 3.58 -6.84
CA PRO A 241 6.28 4.76 -6.88
C PRO A 241 5.48 5.96 -7.36
N LEU A 242 5.49 7.03 -6.57
CA LEU A 242 4.97 8.32 -6.98
C LEU A 242 6.16 9.13 -7.49
N GLU A 243 6.14 9.50 -8.76
CA GLU A 243 7.10 10.44 -9.34
C GLU A 243 6.99 11.75 -8.55
N ALA A 244 8.03 12.08 -7.78
CA ALA A 244 8.09 13.35 -7.07
C ALA A 244 8.13 14.49 -8.10
N GLY A 245 7.28 15.50 -7.94
CA GLY A 245 7.33 16.68 -8.81
C GLY A 245 8.70 17.36 -8.73
N PRO A 246 9.10 18.14 -9.76
CA PRO A 246 10.36 18.88 -9.71
C PRO A 246 10.39 19.83 -8.50
N GLY A 247 11.28 19.55 -7.55
CA GLY A 247 11.42 20.28 -6.28
C GLY A 247 10.71 19.65 -5.08
N GLU A 248 10.01 18.54 -5.27
CA GLU A 248 9.35 17.78 -4.20
C GLU A 248 10.27 16.68 -3.69
N THR A 249 10.36 16.52 -2.37
CA THR A 249 11.11 15.41 -1.77
C THR A 249 10.38 14.10 -2.04
N PRO A 250 11.09 13.01 -2.40
CA PRO A 250 10.48 11.69 -2.54
C PRO A 250 9.67 11.33 -1.29
N ASN A 251 8.47 10.78 -1.47
CA ASN A 251 7.63 10.36 -0.36
C ASN A 251 8.30 9.17 0.35
N ASP A 252 8.88 9.42 1.52
CA ASP A 252 9.48 8.41 2.41
C ASP A 252 8.60 8.21 3.65
N SER A 253 7.29 8.44 3.53
CA SER A 253 6.35 8.11 4.60
C SER A 253 6.10 6.61 4.68
N ILE A 254 5.63 6.20 5.85
CA ILE A 254 5.14 4.85 6.11
C ILE A 254 3.71 4.98 6.62
N ASP A 255 2.80 4.28 5.96
CA ASP A 255 1.40 4.25 6.35
C ASP A 255 1.14 3.00 7.20
N VAL A 256 0.67 3.21 8.42
CA VAL A 256 0.10 2.16 9.26
C VAL A 256 -1.40 2.13 9.00
N VAL A 257 -1.87 1.06 8.36
CA VAL A 257 -3.27 0.87 7.99
C VAL A 257 -3.91 -0.15 8.93
N ILE A 258 -4.94 0.29 9.65
CA ILE A 258 -5.72 -0.57 10.53
C ILE A 258 -7.06 -0.82 9.86
N THR A 259 -7.34 -2.09 9.56
CA THR A 259 -8.60 -2.49 8.90
C THR A 259 -9.66 -2.85 9.93
N ARG A 260 -10.93 -2.63 9.58
CA ARG A 260 -12.04 -3.15 10.37
C ARG A 260 -12.01 -4.67 10.29
N ASP A 261 -12.05 -5.34 11.44
CA ASP A 261 -12.22 -6.79 11.48
C ASP A 261 -13.67 -7.12 11.13
N ASN A 262 -13.87 -7.58 9.90
CA ASN A 262 -15.19 -7.99 9.41
C ASN A 262 -15.43 -9.49 9.65
N GLY A 263 -14.51 -10.22 10.30
CA GLY A 263 -14.62 -11.67 10.54
C GLY A 263 -14.55 -12.57 9.29
N LEU A 264 -14.54 -11.98 8.08
CA LEU A 264 -14.72 -12.68 6.81
C LEU A 264 -13.42 -12.94 6.02
N GLU A 265 -12.27 -12.38 6.42
CA GLU A 265 -11.02 -12.49 5.64
C GLU A 265 -10.04 -13.56 6.15
N ARG A 266 -10.47 -14.48 7.03
CA ARG A 266 -9.59 -15.57 7.52
C ARG A 266 -9.40 -16.72 6.53
N GLU A 267 -10.10 -16.73 5.40
CA GLU A 267 -9.85 -17.67 4.30
C GLU A 267 -9.11 -16.97 3.16
N LEU A 268 -7.81 -16.75 3.32
CA LEU A 268 -6.93 -16.56 2.16
C LEU A 268 -5.84 -17.63 2.18
N LEU A 269 -6.11 -18.66 1.38
CA LEU A 269 -5.14 -19.39 0.56
C LEU A 269 -3.93 -19.96 1.31
N VAL A 270 -4.17 -21.06 2.04
CA VAL A 270 -3.19 -22.15 2.05
C VAL A 270 -3.34 -22.86 0.71
N ILE A 271 -2.53 -22.48 -0.26
CA ILE A 271 -2.30 -23.31 -1.45
C ILE A 271 -1.26 -24.35 -1.00
N GLU A 272 -1.72 -25.56 -0.68
CA GLU A 272 -0.89 -26.77 -0.68
C GLU A 272 -0.61 -27.23 -2.12
#